data_AF-A0A848LFF7-F1
#
_entry.id   AF-A0A848LFF7-F1
#
_cell.length_a   1.000
_cell.length_b   1.000
_cell.length_c   1.000
_cell.angle_alpha   90.00
_cell.angle_beta   90.00
_cell.angle_gamma   90.00
#
_symmetry.space_group_name_H-M   'P 1'
#
loop_
_entity.id
_entity.type
_entity.pdbx_description
1 polymer ?
#
loop_
_entity_poly.entity_id
_entity_poly.type
_entity_poly.pdbx_seq_one_letter_code
_entity_poly.pdbx_strand_id
1 'polypeptide(L)'
;PGTDFACNVARQEGCPSGQSCHFADLEDGGTGSRCFAAECDVVRQDCPQGQRCTYVGQGGATQRRCVEAGTAEEGAPCTLAANDGGLTYDTCQQGLFCKDEPVDGGTGFFCRRLCHATSECGEQGECNTVLRLEGTAELPLVCGPPSRQCDPFGEDCTAPLSCYPSTSGPVCAGTGTRREGEACDFSNQCTPGSACVDTGGGLTCRPLCRPGGTPACATGTCRTVGNNPGVGACVPS
;
A
#
# COMPACT_ATOMS: atom_id res chain seq x y z
N PRO A 1 -21.62 7.60 3.76
CA PRO A 1 -20.57 6.61 4.14
C PRO A 1 -19.90 6.09 2.87
N GLY A 2 -18.77 6.68 2.51
CA GLY A 2 -17.96 6.19 1.39
C GLY A 2 -17.45 4.80 1.75
N THR A 3 -17.52 3.85 0.83
CA THR A 3 -17.00 2.51 1.06
C THR A 3 -15.49 2.60 1.24
N ASP A 4 -14.98 2.21 2.41
CA ASP A 4 -13.57 2.34 2.80
C ASP A 4 -12.58 1.67 1.82
N PHE A 5 -13.06 0.84 0.88
CA PHE A 5 -12.24 0.26 -0.17
C PHE A 5 -13.06 0.17 -1.47
N ALA A 6 -13.00 1.21 -2.29
CA ALA A 6 -13.78 1.30 -3.52
C ALA A 6 -13.13 0.57 -4.72
N CYS A 7 -11.85 0.21 -4.62
CA CYS A 7 -11.08 -0.37 -5.72
C CYS A 7 -9.87 -1.18 -5.22
N ASN A 8 -9.27 -2.00 -6.08
CA ASN A 8 -8.08 -2.79 -5.76
C ASN A 8 -6.81 -2.08 -6.27
N VAL A 9 -5.97 -1.59 -5.35
CA VAL A 9 -4.73 -0.85 -5.67
C VAL A 9 -3.73 -1.75 -6.39
N ALA A 10 -3.43 -2.94 -5.85
CA ALA A 10 -2.43 -3.82 -6.42
C ALA A 10 -2.75 -4.30 -7.84
N ARG A 11 -4.04 -4.49 -8.15
CA ARG A 11 -4.49 -4.92 -9.48
C ARG A 11 -4.90 -3.77 -10.39
N GLN A 12 -5.01 -2.55 -9.85
CA GLN A 12 -5.62 -1.40 -10.54
C GLN A 12 -7.01 -1.74 -11.12
N GLU A 13 -7.85 -2.38 -10.32
CA GLU A 13 -9.21 -2.83 -10.69
C GLU A 13 -10.29 -2.05 -9.94
N GLY A 14 -11.47 -1.89 -10.54
CA GLY A 14 -12.65 -1.25 -9.92
C GLY A 14 -12.82 0.24 -10.23
N CYS A 15 -11.87 0.87 -10.91
CA CYS A 15 -11.96 2.28 -11.29
C CYS A 15 -12.48 2.50 -12.72
N PRO A 16 -13.28 3.56 -12.95
CA PRO A 16 -13.66 3.98 -14.30
C PRO A 16 -12.45 4.36 -15.16
N SER A 17 -12.63 4.35 -16.49
CA SER A 17 -11.61 4.82 -17.43
C SER A 17 -11.14 6.25 -17.10
N GLY A 18 -9.83 6.49 -17.20
CA GLY A 18 -9.21 7.76 -16.85
C GLY A 18 -8.99 7.98 -15.33
N GLN A 19 -9.25 6.96 -14.51
CA GLN A 19 -8.94 6.96 -13.09
C GLN A 19 -8.02 5.78 -12.75
N SER A 20 -7.26 5.92 -11.68
CA SER A 20 -6.43 4.86 -11.11
C SER A 20 -6.78 4.67 -9.64
N CYS A 21 -6.60 3.44 -9.14
CA CYS A 21 -6.89 3.11 -7.75
C CYS A 21 -5.68 3.42 -6.87
N HIS A 22 -5.87 4.21 -5.81
CA HIS A 22 -4.82 4.50 -4.85
C HIS A 22 -5.32 4.27 -3.43
N PHE A 23 -4.40 3.99 -2.51
CA PHE A 23 -4.71 4.16 -1.10
C PHE A 23 -5.05 5.63 -0.82
N ALA A 24 -5.90 5.86 0.16
CA ALA A 24 -6.36 7.21 0.49
C ALA A 24 -6.58 7.38 1.98
N ASP A 25 -6.28 8.58 2.48
CA ASP A 25 -6.82 9.00 3.78
C ASP A 25 -8.34 9.21 3.63
N LEU A 26 -9.10 8.70 4.59
CA LEU A 26 -10.57 8.77 4.64
C LEU A 26 -11.01 9.92 5.56
N GLU A 27 -12.24 10.40 5.37
CA GLU A 27 -12.79 11.53 6.13
C GLU A 27 -12.95 11.24 7.63
N ASP A 28 -13.03 9.97 8.01
CA ASP A 28 -13.10 9.51 9.39
C ASP A 28 -11.73 9.31 10.05
N GLY A 29 -10.65 9.68 9.34
CA GLY A 29 -9.27 9.49 9.78
C GLY A 29 -8.71 8.08 9.54
N GLY A 30 -9.48 7.19 8.91
CA GLY A 30 -9.01 5.88 8.46
C GLY A 30 -8.19 5.94 7.18
N THR A 31 -7.72 4.77 6.74
CA THR A 31 -7.10 4.59 5.42
C THR A 31 -7.90 3.57 4.62
N GLY A 32 -8.09 3.88 3.34
CA GLY A 32 -8.88 3.09 2.42
C GLY A 32 -8.31 3.05 1.02
N SER A 33 -9.10 2.63 0.03
CA SER A 33 -8.76 2.77 -1.39
C SER A 33 -9.85 3.49 -2.17
N ARG A 34 -9.44 4.40 -3.07
CA ARG A 34 -10.35 5.23 -3.88
C ARG A 34 -9.81 5.40 -5.29
N CYS A 35 -10.73 5.67 -6.21
CA CYS A 35 -10.38 6.02 -7.58
C CYS A 35 -10.13 7.52 -7.70
N PHE A 36 -9.00 7.88 -8.29
CA PHE A 36 -8.60 9.25 -8.50
C PHE A 36 -8.39 9.51 -9.98
N ALA A 37 -9.11 10.51 -10.50
CA ALA A 37 -8.84 11.07 -11.81
C ALA A 37 -7.56 11.91 -11.74
N ALA A 38 -6.68 11.74 -12.72
CA ALA A 38 -5.53 12.59 -12.90
C ALA A 38 -5.10 12.58 -14.36
N GLU A 39 -4.11 13.40 -14.69
CA GLU A 39 -3.55 13.50 -16.03
C GLU A 39 -2.84 12.21 -16.46
N CYS A 40 -2.26 11.47 -15.51
CA CYS A 40 -1.46 10.28 -15.74
C CYS A 40 -1.40 9.35 -14.51
N ASP A 41 -0.92 8.12 -14.71
CA ASP A 41 -0.60 7.12 -13.69
C ASP A 41 0.91 7.05 -13.43
N VAL A 42 1.31 7.22 -12.18
CA VAL A 42 2.73 7.31 -11.77
C VAL A 42 3.49 5.99 -11.82
N VAL A 43 2.82 4.87 -12.02
CA VAL A 43 3.46 3.56 -12.19
C VAL A 43 3.44 3.16 -13.67
N ARG A 44 2.30 3.33 -14.36
CA ARG A 44 2.18 3.04 -15.81
C ARG A 44 2.94 4.03 -16.67
N GLN A 45 3.14 5.25 -16.17
CA GLN A 45 3.91 6.30 -16.81
C GLN A 45 3.41 6.65 -18.22
N ASP A 46 2.10 6.81 -18.34
CA ASP A 46 1.33 7.01 -19.57
C ASP A 46 1.34 8.47 -20.10
N CYS A 47 2.46 9.16 -19.92
CA CYS A 47 2.69 10.51 -20.42
C CYS A 47 3.20 10.53 -21.88
N PRO A 48 3.08 11.68 -22.58
CA PRO A 48 3.70 11.88 -23.89
C PRO A 48 5.22 11.63 -23.89
N GLN A 49 5.79 11.36 -25.06
CA GLN A 49 7.22 11.10 -25.21
C GLN A 49 8.07 12.26 -24.65
N GLY A 50 9.09 11.92 -23.87
CA GLY A 50 9.99 12.88 -23.22
C GLY A 50 9.47 13.44 -21.89
N GLN A 51 8.29 13.02 -21.46
CA GLN A 51 7.71 13.38 -20.16
C GLN A 51 7.62 12.17 -19.23
N ARG A 52 7.41 12.44 -17.95
CA ARG A 52 7.11 11.44 -16.93
C ARG A 52 5.91 11.87 -16.10
N CYS A 53 5.22 10.89 -15.54
CA CYS A 53 4.18 11.13 -14.56
C CYS A 53 4.79 11.21 -13.16
N THR A 54 4.56 12.32 -12.45
CA THR A 54 4.92 12.45 -11.03
C THR A 54 3.89 13.30 -10.29
N TYR A 55 4.04 13.41 -8.97
CA TYR A 55 3.28 14.33 -8.14
C TYR A 55 3.85 15.73 -8.23
N VAL A 56 2.99 16.69 -8.60
CA VAL A 56 3.33 18.10 -8.75
C VAL A 56 2.54 18.90 -7.73
N GLY A 57 3.25 19.65 -6.90
CA GLY A 57 2.69 20.66 -6.00
C GLY A 57 2.47 21.99 -6.71
N GLN A 58 1.28 22.58 -6.57
CA GLN A 58 0.95 23.92 -7.08
C GLN A 58 -0.11 24.57 -6.17
N GLY A 59 0.21 25.75 -5.61
CA GLY A 59 -0.77 26.52 -4.84
C GLY A 59 -1.36 25.80 -3.63
N GLY A 60 -0.59 24.90 -2.99
CA GLY A 60 -1.03 24.10 -1.84
C GLY A 60 -1.82 22.83 -2.20
N ALA A 61 -2.01 22.54 -3.48
CA ALA A 61 -2.57 21.27 -3.95
C ALA A 61 -1.46 20.40 -4.56
N THR A 62 -1.57 19.08 -4.43
CA THR A 62 -0.69 18.11 -5.07
C THR A 62 -1.50 17.20 -5.98
N GLN A 63 -1.05 17.01 -7.22
CA GLN A 63 -1.74 16.20 -8.21
C GLN A 63 -0.75 15.52 -9.17
N ARG A 64 -1.14 14.38 -9.74
CA ARG A 64 -0.34 13.70 -10.75
C ARG A 64 -0.42 14.45 -12.08
N ARG A 65 0.72 14.77 -12.67
CA ARG A 65 0.84 15.48 -13.96
C ARG A 65 2.01 14.96 -14.78
N CYS A 66 1.93 15.15 -16.08
CA CYS A 66 3.06 14.92 -16.96
C CYS A 66 4.00 16.14 -16.91
N VAL A 67 5.25 15.88 -16.56
CA VAL A 67 6.32 16.90 -16.49
C VAL A 67 7.54 16.42 -17.24
N GLU A 68 8.52 17.29 -17.41
CA GLU A 68 9.82 16.92 -17.98
C GLU A 68 10.44 15.72 -17.23
N ALA A 69 11.04 14.81 -17.98
CA ALA A 69 11.73 13.67 -17.39
C ALA A 69 12.89 14.14 -16.50
N GLY A 70 12.91 13.70 -15.24
CA GLY A 70 14.08 13.87 -14.39
C GLY A 70 15.21 12.93 -14.81
N THR A 71 16.39 13.16 -14.23
CA THR A 71 17.63 12.47 -14.62
C THR A 71 18.21 11.59 -13.51
N ALA A 72 17.78 11.78 -12.26
CA ALA A 72 18.30 11.02 -11.12
C ALA A 72 17.77 9.58 -11.12
N GLU A 73 18.69 8.62 -11.11
CA GLU A 73 18.41 7.18 -11.09
C GLU A 73 17.90 6.70 -9.73
N GLU A 74 17.36 5.47 -9.68
CA GLU A 74 16.90 4.85 -8.45
C GLU A 74 18.02 4.76 -7.40
N GLY A 75 17.74 5.22 -6.18
CA GLY A 75 18.70 5.33 -5.08
C GLY A 75 19.63 6.55 -5.14
N ALA A 76 19.63 7.32 -6.21
CA ALA A 76 20.41 8.55 -6.30
C ALA A 76 19.80 9.67 -5.43
N PRO A 77 20.62 10.61 -4.91
CA PRO A 77 20.13 11.82 -4.26
C PRO A 77 19.23 12.64 -5.19
N CYS A 78 18.20 13.24 -4.63
CA CYS A 78 17.23 14.02 -5.39
C CYS A 78 16.76 15.27 -4.64
N THR A 79 16.06 16.15 -5.34
CA THR A 79 15.44 17.34 -4.75
C THR A 79 14.00 17.46 -5.23
N LEU A 80 13.17 18.10 -4.40
CA LEU A 80 11.91 18.69 -4.83
C LEU A 80 12.21 20.13 -5.24
N ALA A 81 12.31 20.39 -6.54
CA ALA A 81 12.65 21.70 -7.06
C ALA A 81 11.38 22.42 -7.53
N ALA A 82 11.27 23.71 -7.16
CA ALA A 82 10.33 24.60 -7.83
C ALA A 82 10.87 24.92 -9.23
N ASN A 83 10.07 24.68 -10.26
CA ASN A 83 10.37 25.05 -11.63
C ASN A 83 9.80 26.44 -11.96
N ASP A 84 10.25 27.01 -13.07
CA ASP A 84 9.76 28.27 -13.59
C ASP A 84 8.25 28.16 -13.87
N GLY A 85 7.44 28.82 -13.03
CA GLY A 85 5.97 28.72 -13.06
C GLY A 85 5.31 28.33 -11.75
N GLY A 86 6.08 28.11 -10.67
CA GLY A 86 5.54 27.84 -9.33
C GLY A 86 5.02 26.42 -9.14
N LEU A 87 5.45 25.50 -10.02
CA LEU A 87 5.24 24.06 -9.88
C LEU A 87 6.41 23.46 -9.13
N THR A 88 6.15 22.59 -8.15
CA THR A 88 7.21 21.87 -7.43
C THR A 88 7.08 20.38 -7.74
N TYR A 89 8.14 19.77 -8.25
CA TYR A 89 8.21 18.33 -8.48
C TYR A 89 9.65 17.82 -8.37
N ASP A 90 9.83 16.50 -8.29
CA ASP A 90 11.12 15.90 -8.04
C ASP A 90 12.05 15.82 -9.27
N THR A 91 13.32 15.52 -9.05
CA THR A 91 14.34 15.37 -10.11
C THR A 91 14.56 13.92 -10.57
N CYS A 92 13.78 12.95 -10.08
CA CYS A 92 13.98 11.54 -10.38
C CYS A 92 13.53 11.16 -11.80
N GLN A 93 14.07 10.06 -12.33
CA GLN A 93 13.63 9.49 -13.60
C GLN A 93 12.17 9.03 -13.58
N GLN A 94 11.69 8.60 -14.74
CA GLN A 94 10.35 8.03 -14.95
C GLN A 94 10.10 6.85 -14.00
N GLY A 95 8.93 6.80 -13.36
CA GLY A 95 8.55 5.73 -12.43
C GLY A 95 9.17 5.86 -11.02
N LEU A 96 9.90 6.94 -10.74
CA LEU A 96 10.54 7.19 -9.47
C LEU A 96 10.00 8.46 -8.81
N PHE A 97 10.06 8.51 -7.48
CA PHE A 97 9.72 9.69 -6.68
C PHE A 97 10.80 9.97 -5.65
N CYS A 98 11.01 11.25 -5.32
CA CYS A 98 12.00 11.67 -4.35
C CYS A 98 11.45 11.55 -2.93
N LYS A 99 11.87 10.53 -2.21
CA LYS A 99 11.42 10.21 -0.86
C LYS A 99 12.46 10.62 0.17
N ASP A 100 12.00 11.17 1.29
CA ASP A 100 12.82 11.43 2.47
C ASP A 100 13.16 10.12 3.22
N GLU A 101 14.39 9.98 3.66
CA GLU A 101 14.88 8.81 4.38
C GLU A 101 15.80 9.21 5.54
N PRO A 102 15.73 8.49 6.68
CA PRO A 102 16.66 8.73 7.77
C PRO A 102 18.08 8.36 7.33
N VAL A 103 19.02 9.27 7.56
CA VAL A 103 20.45 9.07 7.34
C VAL A 103 21.23 9.47 8.59
N ASP A 104 22.49 9.07 8.68
CA ASP A 104 23.35 9.47 9.79
C ASP A 104 23.43 11.00 9.89
N GLY A 105 22.90 11.55 10.99
CA GLY A 105 22.90 12.99 11.25
C GLY A 105 21.76 13.79 10.61
N GLY A 106 20.73 13.15 10.04
CA GLY A 106 19.55 13.88 9.56
C GLY A 106 18.63 13.10 8.62
N THR A 107 18.08 13.82 7.65
CA THR A 107 17.19 13.28 6.61
C THR A 107 17.82 13.51 5.24
N GLY A 108 17.99 12.44 4.48
CA GLY A 108 18.39 12.48 3.07
C GLY A 108 17.17 12.33 2.16
N PHE A 109 17.33 12.64 0.88
CA PHE A 109 16.28 12.48 -0.12
C PHE A 109 16.80 11.63 -1.27
N PHE A 110 16.11 10.53 -1.57
CA PHE A 110 16.55 9.57 -2.58
C PHE A 110 15.40 9.14 -3.49
N CYS A 111 15.73 8.87 -4.75
CA CYS A 111 14.76 8.39 -5.72
C CYS A 111 14.35 6.95 -5.40
N ARG A 112 13.05 6.72 -5.20
CA ARG A 112 12.47 5.39 -4.97
C ARG A 112 11.39 5.11 -6.00
N ARG A 113 11.35 3.85 -6.44
CA ARG A 113 10.39 3.40 -7.44
C ARG A 113 8.97 3.43 -6.91
N LEU A 114 8.06 4.07 -7.65
CA LEU A 114 6.63 4.04 -7.40
C LEU A 114 6.08 2.68 -7.79
N CYS A 115 5.09 2.20 -7.03
CA CYS A 115 4.52 0.87 -7.25
C CYS A 115 3.05 0.81 -6.84
N HIS A 116 2.35 -0.14 -7.43
CA HIS A 116 1.03 -0.63 -7.03
C HIS A 116 1.14 -1.98 -6.32
N ALA A 117 2.13 -2.80 -6.68
CA ALA A 117 2.30 -4.17 -6.19
C ALA A 117 3.78 -4.56 -5.99
N THR A 118 4.02 -5.47 -5.05
CA THR A 118 5.38 -5.96 -4.71
C THR A 118 6.14 -6.55 -5.90
N SER A 119 5.45 -7.12 -6.90
CA SER A 119 6.10 -7.63 -8.12
C SER A 119 6.86 -6.56 -8.91
N GLU A 120 6.62 -5.27 -8.65
CA GLU A 120 7.28 -4.15 -9.32
C GLU A 120 8.60 -3.73 -8.62
N CYS A 121 8.86 -4.25 -7.42
CA CYS A 121 9.95 -3.84 -6.52
C CYS A 121 11.19 -4.75 -6.57
N GLY A 122 11.25 -5.71 -7.49
CA GLY A 122 12.36 -6.66 -7.59
C GLY A 122 12.42 -7.65 -6.42
N GLU A 123 13.52 -8.41 -6.34
CA GLU A 123 13.64 -9.53 -5.40
C GLU A 123 13.85 -9.13 -3.93
N GLN A 124 14.28 -7.89 -3.68
CA GLN A 124 14.71 -7.43 -2.35
C GLN A 124 13.81 -6.32 -1.79
N GLY A 125 12.70 -6.00 -2.47
CA GLY A 125 11.82 -4.90 -2.09
C GLY A 125 10.35 -5.30 -2.03
N GLU A 126 9.57 -4.54 -1.27
CA GLU A 126 8.12 -4.66 -1.22
C GLU A 126 7.46 -3.34 -1.57
N CYS A 127 6.27 -3.41 -2.19
CA CYS A 127 5.44 -2.24 -2.41
C CYS A 127 4.64 -1.94 -1.16
N ASN A 128 5.29 -1.34 -0.17
CA ASN A 128 4.75 -1.22 1.19
C ASN A 128 4.99 0.17 1.82
N THR A 129 5.78 1.01 1.18
CA THR A 129 6.20 2.28 1.78
C THR A 129 5.28 3.40 1.30
N VAL A 130 4.40 3.84 2.19
CA VAL A 130 3.44 4.91 1.91
C VAL A 130 4.15 6.26 1.84
N LEU A 131 3.92 7.01 0.77
CA LEU A 131 4.24 8.42 0.69
C LEU A 131 3.05 9.23 1.18
N ARG A 132 3.29 10.18 2.07
CA ARG A 132 2.29 11.16 2.50
C ARG A 132 2.67 12.52 1.91
N LEU A 133 1.87 12.98 0.96
CA LEU A 133 2.12 14.20 0.22
C LEU A 133 1.10 15.26 0.66
N GLU A 134 1.58 16.46 0.99
CA GLU A 134 0.69 17.57 1.36
C GLU A 134 -0.21 17.97 0.19
N GLY A 135 -1.45 18.36 0.48
CA GLY A 135 -2.38 18.87 -0.55
C GLY A 135 -3.02 17.79 -1.42
N THR A 136 -2.93 16.51 -1.05
CA THR A 136 -3.68 15.41 -1.67
C THR A 136 -4.13 14.40 -0.63
N ALA A 137 -5.20 13.66 -0.93
CA ALA A 137 -5.64 12.51 -0.15
C ALA A 137 -5.07 11.18 -0.68
N GLU A 138 -4.36 11.20 -1.82
CA GLU A 138 -3.70 10.01 -2.36
C GLU A 138 -2.53 9.60 -1.44
N LEU A 139 -2.41 8.29 -1.19
CA LEU A 139 -1.33 7.65 -0.45
C LEU A 139 -0.55 6.70 -1.38
N PRO A 140 0.23 7.24 -2.33
CA PRO A 140 0.98 6.40 -3.26
C PRO A 140 2.03 5.58 -2.53
N LEU A 141 2.35 4.43 -3.10
CA LEU A 141 3.38 3.54 -2.55
C LEU A 141 4.67 3.66 -3.35
N VAL A 142 5.79 3.51 -2.65
CA VAL A 142 7.09 3.22 -3.24
C VAL A 142 7.64 1.89 -2.75
N CYS A 143 8.54 1.34 -3.55
CA CYS A 143 9.33 0.19 -3.19
C CYS A 143 10.23 0.52 -1.99
N GLY A 144 10.06 -0.27 -0.94
CA GLY A 144 10.84 -0.16 0.29
C GLY A 144 11.43 -1.51 0.70
N PRO A 145 12.14 -1.53 1.84
CA PRO A 145 12.62 -2.78 2.40
C PRO A 145 11.44 -3.74 2.71
N PRO A 146 11.67 -5.06 2.69
CA PRO A 146 10.65 -6.02 3.05
C PRO A 146 10.10 -5.74 4.44
N SER A 147 8.79 -5.88 4.58
CA SER A 147 8.10 -5.72 5.85
C SER A 147 8.69 -6.70 6.88
N ARG A 148 8.81 -6.23 8.12
CA ARG A 148 9.29 -7.09 9.21
C ARG A 148 8.38 -8.31 9.36
N GLN A 149 8.97 -9.49 9.27
CA GLN A 149 8.29 -10.75 9.56
C GLN A 149 7.89 -10.82 11.05
N CYS A 150 6.77 -11.46 11.32
CA CYS A 150 6.19 -11.59 12.66
C CYS A 150 5.45 -12.91 12.83
N ASP A 151 5.15 -13.29 14.08
CA ASP A 151 4.18 -14.32 14.42
C ASP A 151 2.77 -13.69 14.45
N PRO A 152 1.80 -14.16 13.61
CA PRO A 152 0.41 -13.70 13.64
C PRO A 152 -0.28 -13.86 14.99
N PHE A 153 0.25 -14.71 15.86
CA PHE A 153 -0.28 -14.98 17.19
C PHE A 153 0.60 -14.39 18.31
N GLY A 154 1.65 -13.63 17.94
CA GLY A 154 2.57 -12.97 18.85
C GLY A 154 2.38 -11.46 18.91
N GLU A 155 3.34 -10.78 19.54
CA GLU A 155 3.35 -9.32 19.74
C GLU A 155 4.56 -8.65 19.06
N ASP A 156 5.07 -9.23 17.98
CA ASP A 156 6.31 -8.76 17.33
C ASP A 156 6.20 -7.35 16.71
N CYS A 157 4.98 -6.89 16.45
CA CYS A 157 4.70 -5.61 15.82
C CYS A 157 4.47 -4.52 16.87
N THR A 158 5.22 -3.42 16.75
CA THR A 158 5.01 -2.24 17.60
C THR A 158 3.77 -1.49 17.15
N ALA A 159 2.91 -1.11 18.11
CA ALA A 159 1.74 -0.29 17.83
C ALA A 159 2.12 0.99 17.04
N PRO A 160 1.31 1.40 16.05
CA PRO A 160 -0.06 0.94 15.75
C PRO A 160 -0.16 -0.26 14.79
N LEU A 161 0.93 -0.99 14.54
CA LEU A 161 0.95 -2.12 13.62
C LEU A 161 0.50 -3.43 14.31
N SER A 162 -0.01 -4.37 13.51
CA SER A 162 -0.32 -5.75 13.91
C SER A 162 0.21 -6.74 12.87
N CYS A 163 0.38 -8.01 13.28
CA CYS A 163 0.88 -9.04 12.38
C CYS A 163 -0.26 -9.67 11.56
N TYR A 164 -0.19 -9.54 10.24
CA TYR A 164 -1.19 -10.09 9.33
C TYR A 164 -0.59 -11.10 8.36
N PRO A 165 -1.29 -12.21 8.03
CA PRO A 165 -0.83 -13.14 7.01
C PRO A 165 -0.80 -12.45 5.64
N SER A 166 0.31 -12.63 4.91
CA SER A 166 0.45 -12.22 3.52
C SER A 166 0.94 -13.39 2.65
N THR A 167 1.11 -13.15 1.35
CA THR A 167 1.60 -14.16 0.40
C THR A 167 3.07 -14.52 0.61
N SER A 168 3.89 -13.62 1.16
CA SER A 168 5.32 -13.82 1.43
C SER A 168 5.62 -14.32 2.85
N GLY A 169 4.59 -14.54 3.66
CA GLY A 169 4.72 -14.75 5.10
C GLY A 169 3.93 -13.71 5.90
N PRO A 170 3.75 -13.88 7.21
CA PRO A 170 3.13 -12.85 8.01
C PRO A 170 4.03 -11.63 8.19
N VAL A 171 3.43 -10.44 8.12
CA VAL A 171 4.15 -9.16 8.17
C VAL A 171 3.43 -8.15 9.05
N CYS A 172 4.20 -7.24 9.65
CA CYS A 172 3.64 -6.11 10.39
C CYS A 172 3.03 -5.10 9.42
N ALA A 173 1.71 -4.87 9.54
CA ALA A 173 0.97 -3.90 8.74
C ALA A 173 0.05 -3.07 9.63
N GLY A 174 -0.45 -1.94 9.10
CA GLY A 174 -1.40 -1.08 9.81
C GLY A 174 -2.63 -1.86 10.27
N THR A 175 -3.11 -1.55 11.48
CA THR A 175 -4.24 -2.26 12.08
C THR A 175 -5.57 -1.79 11.50
N GLY A 176 -6.36 -2.72 10.95
CA GLY A 176 -7.72 -2.47 10.51
C GLY A 176 -8.77 -2.62 11.61
N THR A 177 -9.98 -2.20 11.31
CA THR A 177 -11.11 -2.17 12.26
C THR A 177 -12.24 -3.11 11.89
N ARG A 178 -12.18 -3.80 10.74
CA ARG A 178 -13.25 -4.69 10.27
C ARG A 178 -13.35 -5.94 11.13
N ARG A 179 -14.55 -6.23 11.61
CA ARG A 179 -14.86 -7.31 12.54
C ARG A 179 -15.12 -8.62 11.80
N GLU A 180 -15.14 -9.72 12.55
CA GLU A 180 -15.49 -11.03 12.03
C GLU A 180 -16.80 -10.99 11.21
N GLY A 181 -16.77 -11.59 10.02
CA GLY A 181 -17.90 -11.68 9.10
C GLY A 181 -18.07 -10.47 8.17
N GLU A 182 -17.39 -9.35 8.43
CA GLU A 182 -17.41 -8.21 7.51
C GLU A 182 -16.60 -8.52 6.24
N ALA A 183 -17.07 -7.98 5.10
CA ALA A 183 -16.36 -8.09 3.83
C ALA A 183 -14.98 -7.42 3.92
N CYS A 184 -14.02 -7.87 3.15
CA CYS A 184 -12.67 -7.31 3.12
C CYS A 184 -11.98 -7.62 1.79
N ASP A 185 -10.87 -6.97 1.52
CA ASP A 185 -10.00 -7.23 0.37
C ASP A 185 -8.59 -7.67 0.80
N PHE A 186 -8.14 -7.20 1.97
CA PHE A 186 -6.81 -7.47 2.52
C PHE A 186 -6.89 -7.82 4.01
N SER A 187 -6.01 -8.71 4.48
CA SER A 187 -6.01 -9.18 5.87
C SER A 187 -5.88 -8.05 6.89
N ASN A 188 -5.07 -7.03 6.58
CA ASN A 188 -4.84 -5.89 7.45
C ASN A 188 -6.03 -4.92 7.55
N GLN A 189 -7.13 -5.15 6.83
CA GLN A 189 -8.39 -4.44 7.05
C GLN A 189 -9.15 -4.98 8.26
N CYS A 190 -8.89 -6.24 8.63
CA CYS A 190 -9.54 -6.90 9.75
C CYS A 190 -8.90 -6.49 11.09
N THR A 191 -9.66 -6.60 12.17
CA THR A 191 -9.12 -6.42 13.54
C THR A 191 -7.96 -7.40 13.80
N PRO A 192 -7.02 -7.06 14.70
CA PRO A 192 -5.91 -7.94 15.06
C PRO A 192 -6.39 -9.34 15.47
N GLY A 193 -5.63 -10.37 15.07
CA GLY A 193 -6.03 -11.77 15.27
C GLY A 193 -7.05 -12.29 14.25
N SER A 194 -7.33 -11.54 13.18
CA SER A 194 -8.16 -11.97 12.04
C SER A 194 -7.44 -11.77 10.71
N ALA A 195 -7.88 -12.49 9.68
CA ALA A 195 -7.42 -12.32 8.31
C ALA A 195 -8.57 -12.33 7.32
N CYS A 196 -8.32 -11.75 6.15
CA CYS A 196 -9.28 -11.67 5.08
C CYS A 196 -9.18 -12.92 4.22
N VAL A 197 -10.20 -13.77 4.23
CA VAL A 197 -10.15 -15.07 3.56
C VAL A 197 -11.41 -15.34 2.74
N ASP A 198 -11.25 -16.04 1.63
CA ASP A 198 -12.35 -16.44 0.75
C ASP A 198 -13.14 -17.58 1.38
N THR A 199 -14.42 -17.36 1.64
CA THR A 199 -15.33 -18.37 2.21
C THR A 199 -16.27 -19.00 1.18
N GLY A 200 -16.01 -18.82 -0.12
CA GLY A 200 -16.83 -19.33 -1.22
C GLY A 200 -17.97 -18.40 -1.64
N GLY A 201 -18.23 -17.34 -0.87
CA GLY A 201 -19.17 -16.25 -1.20
C GLY A 201 -18.49 -14.88 -1.29
N GLY A 202 -17.15 -14.84 -1.25
CA GLY A 202 -16.36 -13.62 -1.17
C GLY A 202 -15.35 -13.63 -0.02
N LEU A 203 -14.54 -12.59 -0.01
CA LEU A 203 -13.53 -12.35 1.02
C LEU A 203 -14.18 -11.75 2.28
N THR A 204 -13.95 -12.39 3.42
CA THR A 204 -14.50 -11.97 4.72
C THR A 204 -13.45 -12.06 5.83
N CYS A 205 -13.56 -11.18 6.82
CA CYS A 205 -12.70 -11.21 8.00
C CYS A 205 -13.04 -12.42 8.87
N ARG A 206 -12.04 -13.27 9.13
CA ARG A 206 -12.19 -14.49 9.94
C ARG A 206 -11.08 -14.58 11.00
N PRO A 207 -11.39 -15.09 12.20
CA PRO A 207 -10.39 -15.28 13.26
C PRO A 207 -9.27 -16.20 12.80
N LEU A 208 -8.05 -15.87 13.19
CA LEU A 208 -6.88 -16.71 12.97
C LEU A 208 -6.90 -17.93 13.89
N CYS A 209 -6.35 -19.04 13.39
CA CYS A 209 -6.19 -20.29 14.12
C CYS A 209 -4.89 -20.98 13.72
N ARG A 210 -4.34 -21.83 14.59
CA ARG A 210 -3.24 -22.73 14.22
C ARG A 210 -3.81 -24.05 13.72
N PRO A 211 -3.52 -24.49 12.48
CA PRO A 211 -3.95 -25.79 11.99
C PRO A 211 -3.45 -26.91 12.92
N GLY A 212 -4.37 -27.63 13.58
CA GLY A 212 -4.04 -28.67 14.55
C GLY A 212 -3.45 -28.16 15.88
N GLY A 213 -3.56 -26.86 16.18
CA GLY A 213 -2.99 -26.25 17.39
C GLY A 213 -3.90 -25.19 18.03
N THR A 214 -3.29 -24.35 18.87
CA THR A 214 -3.96 -23.27 19.60
C THR A 214 -3.45 -21.90 19.13
N PRO A 215 -4.32 -20.91 18.82
CA PRO A 215 -5.77 -20.93 18.99
C PRO A 215 -6.48 -21.85 17.99
N ALA A 216 -7.51 -22.56 18.49
CA ALA A 216 -8.40 -23.38 17.67
C ALA A 216 -9.68 -22.59 17.36
N CYS A 217 -10.40 -23.03 16.33
CA CYS A 217 -11.66 -22.40 15.97
C CYS A 217 -12.76 -22.70 16.97
N ALA A 218 -13.41 -21.65 17.48
CA ALA A 218 -14.61 -21.80 18.31
C ALA A 218 -15.77 -22.42 17.50
N THR A 219 -15.87 -22.06 16.22
CA THR A 219 -16.81 -22.65 15.25
C THR A 219 -16.15 -22.85 13.90
N GLY A 220 -16.60 -23.85 13.14
CA GLY A 220 -16.08 -24.17 11.81
C GLY A 220 -14.76 -24.95 11.83
N THR A 221 -14.01 -24.87 10.73
CA THR A 221 -12.75 -25.61 10.54
C THR A 221 -11.59 -24.63 10.34
N CYS A 222 -10.45 -24.94 10.95
CA CYS A 222 -9.22 -24.17 10.74
C CYS A 222 -8.61 -24.51 9.38
N ARG A 223 -8.68 -23.58 8.41
CA ARG A 223 -8.11 -23.77 7.07
C ARG A 223 -6.91 -22.86 6.87
N THR A 224 -5.81 -23.42 6.40
CA THR A 224 -4.56 -22.70 6.11
C THR A 224 -4.81 -21.47 5.21
N VAL A 225 -4.13 -20.36 5.51
CA VAL A 225 -4.24 -19.10 4.76
C VAL A 225 -3.04 -18.93 3.82
N GLY A 226 -3.31 -18.91 2.52
CA GLY A 226 -2.28 -18.75 1.50
C GLY A 226 -1.17 -19.80 1.62
N ASN A 227 0.09 -19.38 1.51
CA ASN A 227 1.27 -20.23 1.64
C ASN A 227 1.86 -20.26 3.06
N ASN A 228 1.03 -20.03 4.09
CA ASN A 228 1.48 -19.97 5.48
C ASN A 228 1.07 -21.26 6.24
N PRO A 229 1.83 -22.36 6.20
CA PRO A 229 1.39 -23.65 6.73
C PRO A 229 1.09 -23.64 8.24
N GLY A 230 1.70 -22.75 9.01
CA GLY A 230 1.46 -22.58 10.45
C GLY A 230 0.28 -21.66 10.80
N VAL A 231 -0.40 -21.09 9.81
CA VAL A 231 -1.41 -20.05 10.00
C VAL A 231 -2.67 -20.39 9.23
N GLY A 232 -3.78 -20.53 9.94
CA GLY A 232 -5.10 -20.76 9.38
C GLY A 232 -6.07 -19.66 9.76
N ALA A 233 -7.24 -19.69 9.14
CA ALA A 233 -8.40 -18.91 9.51
C ALA A 233 -9.60 -19.85 9.72
N CYS A 234 -10.46 -19.49 10.67
CA CYS A 234 -11.65 -20.26 10.98
C CYS A 234 -12.72 -20.01 9.94
N VAL A 235 -12.96 -20.97 9.05
CA VAL A 235 -13.99 -20.89 8.00
C VAL A 235 -15.21 -21.76 8.35
N PRO A 236 -16.43 -21.42 7.89
CA PRO A 236 -17.59 -22.28 8.08
C PRO A 236 -17.35 -23.63 7.40
N SER A 237 -17.91 -24.69 8.01
CA SER A 237 -17.88 -26.04 7.45
C SER A 237 -18.85 -26.22 6.28
#